data_AF-A0A9C9Z686-F1
#
_entry.id   AF-A0A9C9Z686-F1
#
_cell.length_a   1.000
_cell.length_b   1.000
_cell.length_c   1.000
_cell.angle_alpha   90.00
_cell.angle_beta   90.00
_cell.angle_gamma   90.00
#
_symmetry.space_group_name_H-M   'P 1'
#
loop_
_entity.id
_entity.type
_entity.pdbx_description
1 polymer ?
#
loop_
_entity_poly.entity_id
_entity_poly.type
_entity_poly.pdbx_seq_one_letter_code
_entity_poly.pdbx_strand_id
1 'polypeptide(L)'
;MKRMIRTNWSMCVGVLVGCLCISAPAYAADELLQMMLDKARYLQSLGKSDQSAEAWRKVLVASPGNREALLWLGMSEAYAGNTDSANEYAERFAQAGGKAQTVKALRRAIEMGRPDAFQLDRARKLAQSGNAEEAVAAYKKAFRQIEPSGHLALEYYQTLSAVPDAWEGSKAGLKHLVEEFPDQPIFQHAYAKHLSYRESTRREAIRRLERLVTDRTVGKQALQDLRQAVEWLQVGAADERLLNRLARKWPNDKQIN
;
A
#
# COMPACT_ATOMS: atom_id res chain seq x y z
N MET A 1 -20.46 -77.98 53.00
CA MET A 1 -19.09 -77.44 52.83
C MET A 1 -19.06 -76.52 51.63
N LYS A 2 -18.37 -75.40 51.76
CA LYS A 2 -18.39 -74.19 50.92
C LYS A 2 -17.91 -74.39 49.47
N ARG A 3 -18.43 -73.54 48.57
CA ARG A 3 -17.83 -72.87 47.36
C ARG A 3 -18.85 -72.89 46.19
N MET A 4 -19.04 -71.86 45.36
CA MET A 4 -18.57 -70.47 45.29
C MET A 4 -19.42 -69.76 44.21
N ILE A 5 -19.73 -68.48 44.43
CA ILE A 5 -20.47 -67.57 43.53
C ILE A 5 -19.55 -67.07 42.41
N ARG A 6 -20.08 -66.90 41.19
CA ARG A 6 -19.59 -65.91 40.20
C ARG A 6 -20.75 -65.34 39.38
N THR A 7 -21.10 -64.09 39.67
CA THR A 7 -22.07 -63.26 38.94
C THR A 7 -21.29 -62.23 38.13
N ASN A 8 -21.44 -62.22 36.80
CA ASN A 8 -20.84 -61.23 35.91
C ASN A 8 -21.77 -60.02 35.76
N TRP A 9 -21.32 -58.84 36.18
CA TRP A 9 -22.00 -57.57 35.95
C TRP A 9 -21.36 -56.90 34.72
N SER A 10 -22.13 -56.74 33.64
CA SER A 10 -21.73 -55.93 32.49
C SER A 10 -22.08 -54.46 32.76
N MET A 11 -21.08 -53.56 32.78
CA MET A 11 -21.29 -52.11 32.74
C MET A 11 -21.10 -51.61 31.31
N CYS A 12 -22.12 -50.96 30.77
CA CYS A 12 -22.06 -50.18 29.53
C CYS A 12 -21.49 -48.78 29.85
N VAL A 13 -20.39 -48.40 29.20
CA VAL A 13 -19.87 -47.03 29.21
C VAL A 13 -20.43 -46.31 27.98
N GLY A 14 -21.33 -45.34 28.20
CA GLY A 14 -21.77 -44.41 27.17
C GLY A 14 -20.75 -43.28 27.00
N VAL A 15 -20.20 -43.13 25.80
CA VAL A 15 -19.30 -42.01 25.45
C VAL A 15 -20.16 -40.84 24.97
N LEU A 16 -20.15 -39.76 25.75
CA LEU A 16 -20.76 -38.48 25.44
C LEU A 16 -19.71 -37.63 24.71
N VAL A 17 -19.83 -37.50 23.39
CA VAL A 17 -18.96 -36.63 22.58
C VAL A 17 -19.42 -35.19 22.76
N GLY A 18 -18.78 -34.48 23.70
CA GLY A 18 -18.90 -33.04 23.85
C GLY A 18 -18.10 -32.32 22.75
N CYS A 19 -18.80 -31.56 21.92
CA CYS A 19 -18.20 -30.71 20.88
C CYS A 19 -17.47 -29.53 21.55
N LEU A 20 -16.17 -29.67 21.78
CA LEU A 20 -15.28 -28.58 22.19
C LEU A 20 -15.10 -27.61 21.01
N CYS A 21 -15.81 -26.49 21.05
CA CYS A 21 -15.49 -25.34 20.21
C CYS A 21 -14.16 -24.76 20.71
N ILE A 22 -13.05 -25.12 20.06
CA ILE A 22 -11.76 -24.47 20.27
C ILE A 22 -11.86 -23.09 19.65
N SER A 23 -12.17 -22.08 20.45
CA SER A 23 -12.01 -20.68 20.06
C SER A 23 -10.52 -20.44 19.82
N ALA A 24 -10.08 -20.43 18.56
CA ALA A 24 -8.74 -19.96 18.24
C ALA A 24 -8.58 -18.54 18.83
N PRO A 25 -7.45 -18.21 19.48
CA PRO A 25 -7.28 -16.91 20.11
C PRO A 25 -7.37 -15.82 19.03
N ALA A 26 -8.20 -14.81 19.23
CA ALA A 26 -8.42 -13.70 18.30
C ALA A 26 -7.11 -13.05 17.80
N TYR A 27 -6.07 -13.08 18.63
CA TYR A 27 -4.73 -12.61 18.30
C TYR A 27 -4.09 -13.33 17.09
N ALA A 28 -4.29 -14.65 16.97
CA ALA A 28 -3.74 -15.41 15.85
C ALA A 28 -4.47 -15.11 14.53
N ALA A 29 -5.77 -14.78 14.60
CA ALA A 29 -6.55 -14.36 13.44
C ALA A 29 -6.12 -12.97 12.95
N ASP A 30 -5.88 -12.05 13.87
CA ASP A 30 -5.37 -10.71 13.55
C ASP A 30 -3.98 -10.77 12.92
N GLU A 31 -3.06 -11.57 13.47
CA GLU A 31 -1.71 -11.74 12.92
C GLU A 31 -1.73 -12.35 11.51
N LEU A 32 -2.58 -13.37 11.28
CA LEU A 32 -2.77 -13.97 9.96
C LEU A 32 -3.30 -12.93 8.95
N LEU A 33 -4.32 -12.15 9.34
CA LEU A 33 -4.85 -11.09 8.48
C LEU A 33 -3.77 -10.06 8.13
N GLN A 34 -2.93 -9.66 9.09
CA GLN A 34 -1.81 -8.76 8.83
C GLN A 34 -0.82 -9.35 7.82
N MET A 35 -0.46 -10.63 7.95
CA MET A 35 0.43 -11.29 7.00
C MET A 35 -0.17 -11.31 5.57
N MET A 36 -1.48 -11.51 5.45
CA MET A 36 -2.18 -11.47 4.16
C MET A 36 -2.17 -10.07 3.53
N LEU A 37 -2.41 -9.03 4.35
CA LEU A 37 -2.32 -7.63 3.92
C LEU A 37 -0.91 -7.30 3.44
N ASP A 38 0.11 -7.67 4.22
CA ASP A 38 1.52 -7.40 3.89
C ASP A 38 1.94 -8.09 2.59
N LYS A 39 1.51 -9.34 2.38
CA LYS A 39 1.73 -10.05 1.12
C LYS A 39 1.05 -9.35 -0.07
N ALA A 40 -0.19 -8.91 0.10
CA ALA A 40 -0.94 -8.26 -0.98
C ALA A 40 -0.31 -6.92 -1.39
N ARG A 41 0.09 -6.10 -0.39
CA ARG A 41 0.84 -4.84 -0.58
C ARG A 41 2.21 -5.08 -1.22
N TYR A 42 2.93 -6.12 -0.81
CA TYR A 42 4.23 -6.46 -1.39
C TYR A 42 4.11 -6.87 -2.87
N LEU A 43 3.13 -7.70 -3.22
CA LEU A 43 2.88 -8.06 -4.62
C LEU A 43 2.47 -6.84 -5.46
N GLN A 44 1.72 -5.92 -4.87
CA GLN A 44 1.32 -4.67 -5.49
C GLN A 44 2.53 -3.75 -5.76
N SER A 45 3.43 -3.62 -4.80
CA SER A 45 4.64 -2.78 -4.96
C SER A 45 5.62 -3.35 -5.98
N LEU A 46 5.59 -4.66 -6.24
CA LEU A 46 6.33 -5.30 -7.33
C LEU A 46 5.64 -5.16 -8.70
N GLY A 47 4.46 -4.54 -8.79
CA GLY A 47 3.69 -4.44 -10.03
C GLY A 47 3.08 -5.78 -10.49
N LYS A 48 3.04 -6.81 -9.63
CA LYS A 48 2.45 -8.13 -9.93
C LYS A 48 0.93 -8.07 -9.77
N SER A 49 0.25 -7.31 -10.64
CA SER A 49 -1.16 -6.96 -10.53
C SER A 49 -2.08 -8.16 -10.30
N ASP A 50 -1.96 -9.22 -11.09
CA ASP A 50 -2.84 -10.40 -10.97
C ASP A 50 -2.67 -11.12 -9.62
N GLN A 51 -1.43 -11.31 -9.19
CA GLN A 51 -1.11 -11.97 -7.91
C GLN A 51 -1.55 -11.10 -6.73
N SER A 52 -1.39 -9.78 -6.85
CA SER A 52 -1.86 -8.81 -5.86
C SER A 52 -3.38 -8.86 -5.74
N ALA A 53 -4.11 -8.84 -6.85
CA ALA A 53 -5.57 -8.97 -6.86
C ALA A 53 -6.03 -10.30 -6.24
N GLU A 54 -5.35 -11.41 -6.51
CA GLU A 54 -5.66 -12.67 -5.84
C GLU A 54 -5.41 -12.61 -4.32
N ALA A 55 -4.31 -11.99 -3.89
CA ALA A 55 -4.02 -11.81 -2.47
C ALA A 55 -5.07 -10.93 -1.78
N TRP A 56 -5.49 -9.83 -2.40
CA TRP A 56 -6.56 -8.97 -1.90
C TRP A 56 -7.91 -9.69 -1.84
N ARG A 57 -8.24 -10.54 -2.83
CA ARG A 57 -9.45 -11.39 -2.78
C ARG A 57 -9.43 -12.31 -1.56
N LYS A 58 -8.27 -12.92 -1.25
CA LYS A 58 -8.12 -13.74 -0.04
C LYS A 58 -8.30 -12.92 1.24
N VAL A 59 -7.80 -11.68 1.28
CA VAL A 59 -8.08 -10.76 2.40
C VAL A 59 -9.57 -10.53 2.57
N LEU A 60 -10.33 -10.32 1.49
CA LEU A 60 -11.79 -10.16 1.58
C LEU A 60 -12.53 -11.41 2.01
N VAL A 61 -12.02 -12.61 1.71
CA VAL A 61 -12.60 -13.86 2.25
C VAL A 61 -12.47 -13.88 3.78
N ALA A 62 -11.32 -13.48 4.32
CA ALA A 62 -11.09 -13.43 5.76
C ALA A 62 -11.75 -12.22 6.45
N SER A 63 -11.86 -11.09 5.75
CA SER A 63 -12.38 -9.82 6.25
C SER A 63 -13.19 -9.09 5.16
N PRO A 64 -14.49 -9.42 5.00
CA PRO A 64 -15.32 -8.95 3.88
C PRO A 64 -15.50 -7.43 3.76
N GLY A 65 -15.32 -6.71 4.87
CA GLY A 65 -15.39 -5.25 4.96
C GLY A 65 -14.02 -4.57 4.98
N ASN A 66 -12.92 -5.27 4.69
CA ASN A 66 -11.59 -4.67 4.69
C ASN A 66 -11.51 -3.58 3.60
N ARG A 67 -11.51 -2.32 4.03
CA ARG A 67 -11.51 -1.15 3.15
C ARG A 67 -10.36 -1.12 2.15
N GLU A 68 -9.16 -1.55 2.56
CA GLU A 68 -8.00 -1.52 1.69
C GLU A 68 -8.09 -2.56 0.57
N ALA A 69 -8.54 -3.77 0.89
CA ALA A 69 -8.80 -4.80 -0.11
C ALA A 69 -9.93 -4.41 -1.07
N LEU A 70 -11.03 -3.82 -0.56
CA LEU A 70 -12.11 -3.27 -1.40
C LEU A 70 -11.59 -2.20 -2.36
N LEU A 71 -10.78 -1.26 -1.85
CA LEU A 71 -10.17 -0.21 -2.66
C LEU A 71 -9.31 -0.79 -3.78
N TRP A 72 -8.33 -1.65 -3.43
CA TRP A 72 -7.36 -2.12 -4.40
C TRP A 72 -7.93 -3.11 -5.41
N LEU A 73 -8.95 -3.89 -5.03
CA LEU A 73 -9.71 -4.69 -5.99
C LEU A 73 -10.56 -3.81 -6.90
N GLY A 74 -11.24 -2.79 -6.38
CA GLY A 74 -11.96 -1.83 -7.22
C GLY A 74 -11.04 -1.18 -8.26
N MET A 75 -9.85 -0.74 -7.87
CA MET A 75 -8.86 -0.18 -8.79
C MET A 75 -8.36 -1.23 -9.80
N SER A 76 -8.14 -2.47 -9.36
CA SER A 76 -7.71 -3.56 -10.24
C SER A 76 -8.76 -3.88 -11.30
N GLU A 77 -10.03 -4.00 -10.91
CA GLU A 77 -11.14 -4.28 -11.82
C GLU A 77 -11.37 -3.12 -12.78
N ALA A 78 -11.23 -1.87 -12.30
CA ALA A 78 -11.31 -0.68 -13.15
C ALA A 78 -10.27 -0.73 -14.28
N TYR A 79 -9.01 -1.05 -13.97
CA TYR A 79 -7.94 -1.16 -14.95
C TYR A 79 -7.99 -2.46 -15.78
N ALA A 80 -8.71 -3.48 -15.33
CA ALA A 80 -9.05 -4.64 -16.14
C ALA A 80 -10.18 -4.34 -17.16
N GLY A 81 -10.94 -3.27 -16.94
CA GLY A 81 -12.14 -2.92 -17.73
C GLY A 81 -13.41 -3.62 -17.24
N ASN A 82 -13.38 -4.24 -16.06
CA ASN A 82 -14.51 -4.92 -15.44
C ASN A 82 -15.35 -3.92 -14.64
N THR A 83 -16.04 -3.04 -15.36
CA THR A 83 -16.76 -1.89 -14.79
C THR A 83 -17.76 -2.27 -13.70
N ASP A 84 -18.53 -3.35 -13.89
CA ASP A 84 -19.55 -3.77 -12.92
C ASP A 84 -18.94 -4.19 -11.58
N SER A 85 -17.92 -5.05 -11.61
CA SER A 85 -17.20 -5.47 -10.41
C SER A 85 -16.48 -4.29 -9.73
N ALA A 86 -15.89 -3.38 -10.52
CA ALA A 86 -15.26 -2.19 -9.98
C ALA A 86 -16.27 -1.27 -9.26
N ASN A 87 -17.47 -1.11 -9.83
CA ASN A 87 -18.56 -0.35 -9.23
C ASN A 87 -19.05 -0.99 -7.92
N GLU A 88 -19.20 -2.33 -7.90
CA GLU A 88 -19.57 -3.06 -6.67
C GLU A 88 -18.54 -2.83 -5.55
N TYR A 89 -17.25 -2.97 -5.86
CA TYR A 89 -16.19 -2.71 -4.88
C TYR A 89 -16.18 -1.25 -4.41
N ALA A 90 -16.44 -0.29 -5.30
CA ALA A 90 -16.53 1.13 -4.92
C ALA A 90 -17.69 1.41 -3.95
N GLU A 91 -18.84 0.77 -4.16
CA GLU A 91 -20.01 0.90 -3.28
C GLU A 91 -19.74 0.28 -1.91
N ARG A 92 -19.20 -0.94 -1.89
CA ARG A 92 -18.82 -1.62 -0.64
C ARG A 92 -17.75 -0.85 0.12
N PHE A 93 -16.76 -0.27 -0.58
CA PHE A 93 -15.75 0.59 0.02
C PHE A 93 -16.38 1.83 0.68
N ALA A 94 -17.32 2.48 0.00
CA ALA A 94 -18.05 3.62 0.55
C ALA A 94 -18.88 3.22 1.78
N GLN A 95 -19.62 2.12 1.71
CA GLN A 95 -20.42 1.58 2.83
C GLN A 95 -19.56 1.18 4.03
N ALA A 96 -18.34 0.69 3.80
CA ALA A 96 -17.38 0.37 4.85
C ALA A 96 -16.72 1.60 5.49
N GLY A 97 -17.14 2.82 5.15
CA GLY A 97 -16.57 4.07 5.68
C GLY A 97 -15.34 4.54 4.92
N GLY A 98 -15.25 4.24 3.62
CA GLY A 98 -14.25 4.80 2.72
C GLY A 98 -14.39 6.32 2.59
N LYS A 99 -13.26 7.02 2.46
CA LYS A 99 -13.25 8.47 2.33
C LYS A 99 -13.82 8.91 0.97
N ALA A 100 -14.63 9.98 0.96
CA ALA A 100 -15.35 10.44 -0.23
C ALA A 100 -14.41 10.78 -1.41
N GLN A 101 -13.26 11.39 -1.13
CA GLN A 101 -12.26 11.70 -2.15
C GLN A 101 -11.62 10.45 -2.76
N THR A 102 -11.42 9.39 -1.98
CA THR A 102 -10.92 8.10 -2.46
C THR A 102 -11.98 7.39 -3.30
N VAL A 103 -13.26 7.48 -2.93
CA VAL A 103 -14.37 7.00 -3.77
C VAL A 103 -14.39 7.73 -5.11
N LYS A 104 -14.21 9.05 -5.12
CA LYS A 104 -14.13 9.86 -6.34
C LYS A 104 -12.93 9.46 -7.22
N ALA A 105 -11.78 9.18 -6.61
CA ALA A 105 -10.59 8.70 -7.32
C ALA A 105 -10.85 7.33 -7.98
N LEU A 106 -11.49 6.40 -7.26
CA LEU A 106 -11.88 5.10 -7.77
C LEU A 106 -12.89 5.22 -8.93
N ARG A 107 -13.92 6.07 -8.82
CA ARG A 107 -14.89 6.30 -9.92
C ARG A 107 -14.21 6.86 -11.18
N ARG A 108 -13.25 7.77 -11.04
CA ARG A 108 -12.44 8.24 -12.19
C ARG A 108 -11.61 7.12 -12.84
N ALA A 109 -11.04 6.21 -12.04
CA ALA A 109 -10.35 5.05 -12.58
C ALA A 109 -11.30 4.13 -13.38
N ILE A 110 -12.55 3.98 -12.92
CA ILE A 110 -13.60 3.22 -13.62
C ILE A 110 -13.96 3.90 -14.95
N GLU A 111 -14.14 5.23 -14.95
CA GLU A 111 -14.41 6.02 -16.17
C GLU A 111 -13.25 5.97 -17.16
N MET A 112 -12.01 6.03 -16.68
CA MET A 112 -10.82 5.84 -17.51
C MET A 112 -10.81 4.45 -18.13
N GLY A 113 -11.17 3.43 -17.36
CA GLY A 113 -11.20 2.03 -17.78
C GLY A 113 -9.81 1.46 -18.08
N ARG A 114 -9.79 0.41 -18.89
CA ARG A 114 -8.56 -0.32 -19.22
C ARG A 114 -7.55 0.57 -20.00
N PRO A 115 -6.32 0.76 -19.51
CA PRO A 115 -5.25 1.39 -20.28
C PRO A 115 -4.89 0.58 -21.54
N ASP A 116 -4.31 1.24 -22.54
CA ASP A 116 -3.70 0.52 -23.66
C ASP A 116 -2.50 -0.30 -23.15
N ALA A 117 -2.62 -1.62 -23.22
CA ALA A 117 -1.66 -2.54 -22.64
C ALA A 117 -0.29 -2.49 -23.33
N PHE A 118 -0.26 -2.26 -24.64
CA PHE A 118 0.98 -2.17 -25.40
C PHE A 118 1.76 -0.90 -25.02
N GLN A 119 1.09 0.25 -24.97
CA GLN A 119 1.72 1.50 -24.57
C GLN A 119 2.15 1.46 -23.10
N LEU A 120 1.38 0.82 -22.23
CA LEU A 120 1.74 0.66 -20.81
C LEU A 120 3.00 -0.18 -20.62
N ASP A 121 3.09 -1.33 -21.30
CA ASP A 121 4.30 -2.17 -21.29
C ASP A 121 5.50 -1.44 -21.87
N ARG A 122 5.30 -0.74 -23.01
CA ARG A 122 6.34 0.11 -23.61
C ARG A 122 6.83 1.18 -22.64
N ALA A 123 5.92 1.87 -21.96
CA ALA A 123 6.26 2.92 -21.00
C ALA A 123 7.14 2.37 -19.86
N ARG A 124 6.76 1.22 -19.29
CA ARG A 124 7.53 0.57 -18.22
C ARG A 124 8.92 0.14 -18.67
N LYS A 125 9.04 -0.44 -19.88
CA LYS A 125 10.35 -0.80 -20.46
C LYS A 125 11.23 0.43 -20.68
N LEU A 126 10.66 1.50 -21.21
CA LEU A 126 11.38 2.76 -21.41
C LEU A 126 11.85 3.36 -20.08
N ALA A 127 10.99 3.39 -19.06
CA ALA A 127 11.32 3.86 -17.72
C ALA A 127 12.46 3.05 -17.10
N GLN A 128 12.42 1.72 -17.22
CA GLN A 128 13.48 0.83 -16.72
C GLN A 128 14.82 1.05 -17.44
N SER A 129 14.79 1.43 -18.72
CA SER A 129 15.99 1.76 -19.50
C SER A 129 16.51 3.19 -19.30
N GLY A 130 15.86 4.00 -18.46
CA GLY A 130 16.24 5.40 -18.21
C GLY A 130 15.71 6.41 -19.24
N ASN A 131 14.94 5.97 -20.23
CA ASN A 131 14.33 6.82 -21.27
C ASN A 131 13.04 7.47 -20.74
N ALA A 132 13.18 8.39 -19.79
CA ALA A 132 12.08 8.94 -19.00
C ALA A 132 11.07 9.75 -19.84
N GLU A 133 11.53 10.55 -20.80
CA GLU A 133 10.67 11.39 -21.64
C GLU A 133 9.75 10.54 -22.54
N GLU A 134 10.32 9.55 -23.21
CA GLU A 134 9.57 8.62 -24.05
C GLU A 134 8.64 7.73 -23.21
N ALA A 135 9.08 7.35 -22.01
CA ALA A 135 8.24 6.61 -21.07
C ALA A 135 7.00 7.42 -20.66
N VAL A 136 7.18 8.70 -20.30
CA VAL A 136 6.07 9.63 -19.99
C VAL A 136 5.13 9.77 -21.19
N ALA A 137 5.67 9.91 -22.41
CA ALA A 137 4.85 9.98 -23.61
C ALA A 137 4.06 8.69 -23.86
N ALA A 138 4.66 7.52 -23.63
CA ALA A 138 4.00 6.23 -23.75
C ALA A 138 2.92 6.04 -22.67
N TYR A 139 3.17 6.44 -21.42
CA TYR A 139 2.14 6.45 -20.36
C TYR A 139 0.94 7.32 -20.74
N LYS A 140 1.16 8.55 -21.21
CA LYS A 140 0.06 9.43 -21.66
C LYS A 140 -0.79 8.80 -22.77
N LYS A 141 -0.15 8.10 -23.72
CA LYS A 141 -0.85 7.33 -24.76
C LYS A 141 -1.62 6.15 -24.14
N ALA A 142 -1.02 5.44 -23.19
CA ALA A 142 -1.65 4.33 -22.49
C ALA A 142 -2.96 4.75 -21.80
N PHE A 143 -2.97 5.93 -21.21
CA PHE A 143 -4.13 6.47 -20.51
C PHE A 143 -5.06 7.31 -21.39
N ARG A 144 -4.81 7.39 -22.71
CA ARG A 144 -5.59 8.23 -23.64
C ARG A 144 -5.71 9.69 -23.18
N GLN A 145 -4.63 10.24 -22.62
CA GLN A 145 -4.57 11.58 -22.02
C GLN A 145 -5.48 11.80 -20.80
N ILE A 146 -6.16 10.77 -20.31
CA ILE A 146 -6.89 10.82 -19.04
C ILE A 146 -5.88 10.65 -17.91
N GLU A 147 -5.98 11.49 -16.89
CA GLU A 147 -5.08 11.37 -15.74
C GLU A 147 -5.40 10.07 -14.97
N PRO A 148 -4.41 9.17 -14.80
CA PRO A 148 -4.62 7.96 -14.01
C PRO A 148 -4.75 8.31 -12.52
N SER A 149 -5.13 7.34 -11.71
CA SER A 149 -5.09 7.44 -10.25
C SER A 149 -4.36 6.21 -9.67
N GLY A 150 -4.26 6.13 -8.34
CA GLY A 150 -3.63 5.01 -7.64
C GLY A 150 -2.22 4.66 -8.13
N HIS A 151 -1.94 3.36 -8.29
CA HIS A 151 -0.60 2.87 -8.62
C HIS A 151 -0.13 3.23 -10.03
N LEU A 152 -1.01 3.28 -11.02
CA LEU A 152 -0.62 3.68 -12.38
C LEU A 152 -0.22 5.16 -12.43
N ALA A 153 -0.91 6.01 -11.67
CA ALA A 153 -0.49 7.39 -11.50
C ALA A 153 0.83 7.52 -10.76
N LEU A 154 1.05 6.69 -9.72
CA LEU A 154 2.32 6.67 -9.01
C LEU A 154 3.48 6.29 -9.94
N GLU A 155 3.34 5.24 -10.74
CA GLU A 155 4.33 4.86 -11.76
C GLU A 155 4.62 6.03 -12.73
N TYR A 156 3.56 6.66 -13.24
CA TYR A 156 3.67 7.81 -14.14
C TYR A 156 4.42 8.97 -13.50
N TYR A 157 4.05 9.39 -12.29
CA TYR A 157 4.67 10.53 -11.63
C TYR A 157 6.09 10.27 -11.14
N GLN A 158 6.42 9.02 -10.77
CA GLN A 158 7.79 8.60 -10.50
C GLN A 158 8.65 8.56 -11.76
N THR A 159 8.06 8.24 -12.91
CA THR A 159 8.76 8.34 -14.20
C THR A 159 8.96 9.81 -14.59
N LEU A 160 7.93 10.64 -14.39
CA LEU A 160 7.96 12.07 -14.65
C LEU A 160 9.01 12.80 -13.80
N SER A 161 9.30 12.34 -12.57
CA SER A 161 10.32 12.97 -11.72
C SER A 161 11.75 12.83 -12.28
N ALA A 162 11.97 11.87 -13.17
CA ALA A 162 13.25 11.66 -13.85
C ALA A 162 13.40 12.51 -15.13
N VAL A 163 12.33 13.16 -15.60
CA VAL A 163 12.38 14.06 -16.75
C VAL A 163 12.91 15.43 -16.31
N PRO A 164 13.92 15.99 -17.01
CA PRO A 164 14.38 17.36 -16.78
C PRO A 164 13.22 18.36 -16.80
N ASP A 165 13.26 19.36 -15.93
CA ASP A 165 12.23 20.41 -15.80
C ASP A 165 10.81 19.97 -15.41
N ALA A 166 10.52 18.68 -15.29
CA ALA A 166 9.20 18.16 -14.92
C ALA A 166 8.97 18.00 -13.40
N TRP A 167 9.92 18.45 -12.58
CA TRP A 167 9.88 18.28 -11.12
C TRP A 167 8.63 18.87 -10.47
N GLU A 168 8.18 20.05 -10.91
CA GLU A 168 6.97 20.70 -10.38
C GLU A 168 5.70 19.91 -10.74
N GLY A 169 5.63 19.39 -11.97
CA GLY A 169 4.52 18.54 -12.42
C GLY A 169 4.44 17.24 -11.63
N SER A 170 5.59 16.57 -11.44
CA SER A 170 5.66 15.36 -10.60
C SER A 170 5.29 15.65 -9.14
N LYS A 171 5.76 16.77 -8.58
CA LYS A 171 5.39 17.20 -7.22
C LYS A 171 3.88 17.39 -7.09
N ALA A 172 3.26 18.10 -8.04
CA ALA A 172 1.82 18.35 -8.03
C ALA A 172 1.02 17.04 -8.12
N GLY A 173 1.40 16.14 -9.02
CA GLY A 173 0.75 14.83 -9.17
C GLY A 173 0.87 13.93 -7.94
N LEU A 174 2.07 13.81 -7.37
CA LEU A 174 2.30 13.04 -6.15
C LEU A 174 1.55 13.63 -4.94
N LYS A 175 1.44 14.96 -4.87
CA LYS A 175 0.63 15.64 -3.84
C LYS A 175 -0.85 15.31 -4.02
N HIS A 176 -1.36 15.35 -5.24
CA HIS A 176 -2.75 15.01 -5.54
C HIS A 176 -3.06 13.54 -5.17
N LEU A 177 -2.13 12.60 -5.40
CA LEU A 177 -2.28 11.22 -4.93
C LEU A 177 -2.38 11.11 -3.39
N VAL A 178 -1.60 11.90 -2.66
CA VAL A 178 -1.70 11.99 -1.20
C VAL A 178 -3.07 12.52 -0.75
N GLU A 179 -3.66 13.44 -1.50
CA GLU A 179 -4.99 14.00 -1.24
C GLU A 179 -6.11 12.99 -1.57
N GLU A 180 -5.99 12.24 -2.67
CA GLU A 180 -6.92 11.18 -3.07
C GLU A 180 -6.92 9.99 -2.10
N PHE A 181 -5.75 9.61 -1.61
CA PHE A 181 -5.52 8.40 -0.81
C PHE A 181 -4.78 8.71 0.49
N PRO A 182 -5.36 9.51 1.40
CA PRO A 182 -4.65 9.98 2.59
C PRO A 182 -4.24 8.85 3.54
N ASP A 183 -4.93 7.70 3.50
CA ASP A 183 -4.66 6.54 4.35
C ASP A 183 -3.65 5.55 3.72
N GLN A 184 -3.15 5.85 2.52
CA GLN A 184 -2.23 4.96 1.80
C GLN A 184 -0.79 5.45 1.95
N PRO A 185 0.04 4.79 2.77
CA PRO A 185 1.38 5.28 3.12
C PRO A 185 2.35 5.30 1.92
N ILE A 186 2.09 4.49 0.90
CA ILE A 186 2.92 4.45 -0.31
C ILE A 186 2.96 5.80 -1.05
N PHE A 187 1.84 6.51 -1.12
CA PHE A 187 1.79 7.83 -1.78
C PHE A 187 2.43 8.91 -0.91
N GLN A 188 2.24 8.84 0.42
CA GLN A 188 2.90 9.74 1.37
C GLN A 188 4.42 9.62 1.27
N HIS A 189 4.91 8.38 1.19
CA HIS A 189 6.33 8.08 1.03
C HIS A 189 6.87 8.62 -0.29
N ALA A 190 6.21 8.31 -1.41
CA ALA A 190 6.65 8.77 -2.73
C ALA A 190 6.70 10.30 -2.84
N TYR A 191 5.67 10.99 -2.32
CA TYR A 191 5.66 12.45 -2.27
C TYR A 191 6.80 13.00 -1.39
N ALA A 192 6.98 12.45 -0.19
CA ALA A 192 8.03 12.89 0.72
C ALA A 192 9.44 12.66 0.13
N LYS A 193 9.67 11.52 -0.53
CA LYS A 193 10.90 11.23 -1.25
C LYS A 193 11.14 12.25 -2.36
N HIS A 194 10.14 12.56 -3.18
CA HIS A 194 10.29 13.54 -4.27
C HIS A 194 10.67 14.94 -3.75
N LEU A 195 10.12 15.34 -2.61
CA LEU A 195 10.47 16.60 -1.94
C LEU A 195 11.92 16.62 -1.43
N SER A 196 12.55 15.47 -1.16
CA SER A 196 13.91 15.43 -0.58
C SER A 196 15.00 15.84 -1.58
N TYR A 197 14.71 15.72 -2.88
CA TYR A 197 15.66 16.02 -3.95
C TYR A 197 16.01 17.50 -4.08
N ARG A 198 15.13 18.42 -3.65
CA ARG A 198 15.38 19.86 -3.69
C ARG A 198 15.55 20.46 -2.30
N GLU A 199 16.58 21.28 -2.15
CA GLU A 199 16.92 21.91 -0.86
C GLU A 199 15.76 22.74 -0.28
N SER A 200 15.03 23.46 -1.13
CA SER A 200 13.88 24.29 -0.72
C SER A 200 12.74 23.48 -0.08
N THR A 201 12.60 22.20 -0.42
CA THR A 201 11.54 21.31 0.11
C THR A 201 12.06 20.22 1.04
N ARG A 202 13.38 20.05 1.16
CA ARG A 202 14.01 18.97 1.92
C ARG A 202 13.62 18.93 3.39
N ARG A 203 13.45 20.08 4.02
CA ARG A 203 12.99 20.18 5.41
C ARG A 203 11.57 19.65 5.60
N GLU A 204 10.69 19.86 4.61
CA GLU A 204 9.36 19.27 4.61
C GLU A 204 9.43 17.75 4.40
N ALA A 205 10.27 17.30 3.46
CA ALA A 205 10.53 15.88 3.21
C ALA A 205 10.95 15.16 4.50
N ILE A 206 11.95 15.68 5.22
CA ILE A 206 12.45 15.12 6.48
C ILE A 206 11.30 14.97 7.49
N ARG A 207 10.47 16.00 7.71
CA ARG A 207 9.33 15.94 8.63
C ARG A 207 8.25 14.93 8.21
N ARG A 208 8.08 14.68 6.92
CA ARG A 208 7.13 13.70 6.40
C ARG A 208 7.69 12.28 6.55
N LEU A 209 8.94 12.06 6.13
CA LEU A 209 9.62 10.78 6.25
C LEU A 209 9.76 10.34 7.72
N GLU A 210 10.08 11.27 8.63
CA GLU A 210 10.16 11.03 10.09
C GLU A 210 8.85 10.46 10.67
N ARG A 211 7.69 10.82 10.12
CA ARG A 211 6.37 10.29 10.52
C ARG A 211 6.08 8.91 9.94
N LEU A 212 6.67 8.59 8.79
CA LEU A 212 6.45 7.34 8.07
C LEU A 212 7.36 6.21 8.55
N VAL A 213 8.45 6.49 9.26
CA VAL A 213 9.41 5.46 9.76
C VAL A 213 8.77 4.35 10.62
N THR A 214 7.63 4.62 11.26
CA THR A 214 6.90 3.64 12.07
C THR A 214 5.82 2.90 11.27
N ASP A 215 5.58 3.29 10.02
CA ASP A 215 4.64 2.60 9.15
C ASP A 215 5.17 1.21 8.78
N ARG A 216 4.31 0.19 8.88
CA ARG A 216 4.71 -1.20 8.64
C ARG A 216 5.04 -1.49 7.17
N THR A 217 4.45 -0.74 6.25
CA THR A 217 4.58 -0.94 4.81
C THR A 217 5.80 -0.21 4.26
N VAL A 218 5.97 1.07 4.62
CA VAL A 218 7.01 1.93 4.02
C VAL A 218 8.10 2.36 5.00
N GLY A 219 8.01 2.01 6.29
CA GLY A 219 8.88 2.60 7.32
C GLY A 219 10.38 2.35 7.12
N LYS A 220 10.75 1.18 6.59
CA LYS A 220 12.16 0.87 6.27
C LYS A 220 12.69 1.78 5.16
N GLN A 221 11.95 1.92 4.07
CA GLN A 221 12.29 2.81 2.96
C GLN A 221 12.25 4.27 3.40
N ALA A 222 11.25 4.65 4.20
CA ALA A 222 11.13 6.00 4.74
C ALA A 222 12.33 6.39 5.60
N LEU A 223 12.86 5.45 6.41
CA LEU A 223 14.07 5.68 7.21
C LEU A 223 15.32 5.82 6.32
N GLN A 224 15.43 5.03 5.26
CA GLN A 224 16.53 5.16 4.29
C GLN A 224 16.48 6.52 3.59
N ASP A 225 15.31 6.89 3.07
CA ASP A 225 15.12 8.17 2.39
C ASP A 225 15.25 9.36 3.37
N LEU A 226 14.91 9.17 4.66
CA LEU A 226 15.13 10.17 5.72
C LEU A 226 16.62 10.42 5.93
N ARG A 227 17.43 9.37 6.09
CA ARG A 227 18.88 9.47 6.25
C ARG A 227 19.50 10.20 5.08
N GLN A 228 19.12 9.82 3.85
CA GLN A 228 19.60 10.49 2.65
C GLN A 228 19.21 11.97 2.60
N ALA A 229 17.98 12.30 3.00
CA ALA A 229 17.52 13.68 3.05
C ALA A 229 18.25 14.52 4.10
N VAL A 230 18.63 13.93 5.24
CA VAL A 230 19.44 14.60 6.27
C VAL A 230 20.87 14.79 5.78
N GLU A 231 21.47 13.78 5.15
CA GLU A 231 22.82 13.86 4.58
C GLU A 231 22.95 14.99 3.55
N TRP A 232 21.95 15.16 2.68
CA TRP A 232 21.99 16.23 1.69
C TRP A 232 21.69 17.62 2.27
N LEU A 233 21.09 17.72 3.46
CA LEU A 233 20.59 18.97 4.02
C LEU A 233 21.71 20.00 4.18
N GLN A 234 21.53 21.20 3.59
CA GLN A 234 22.39 22.34 3.88
C GLN A 234 21.99 22.92 5.24
N VAL A 235 22.69 22.49 6.29
CA VAL A 235 22.35 22.84 7.68
C VAL A 235 22.51 24.34 7.92
N GLY A 236 21.45 24.96 8.43
CA GLY A 236 21.47 26.33 8.94
C GLY A 236 21.05 26.40 10.41
N ALA A 237 21.22 27.57 11.04
CA ALA A 237 20.88 27.79 12.46
C ALA A 237 19.40 27.45 12.78
N ALA A 238 18.49 27.60 11.83
CA ALA A 238 17.08 27.27 12.00
C ALA A 238 16.81 25.74 12.11
N ASP A 239 17.75 24.90 11.70
CA ASP A 239 17.60 23.43 11.68
C ASP A 239 17.97 22.77 13.01
N GLU A 240 18.55 23.51 13.96
CA GLU A 240 19.00 22.97 15.25
C GLU A 240 17.89 22.20 15.98
N ARG A 241 16.67 22.75 16.04
CA ARG A 241 15.52 22.08 16.68
C ARG A 241 15.11 20.80 15.95
N LEU A 242 15.25 20.76 14.63
CA LEU A 242 14.96 19.58 13.81
C LEU A 242 16.00 18.50 14.09
N LEU A 243 17.29 18.82 13.95
CA LEU A 243 18.40 17.87 14.12
C LEU A 243 18.47 17.33 15.56
N ASN A 244 18.32 18.18 16.58
CA ASN A 244 18.28 17.73 17.98
C ASN A 244 17.10 16.79 18.28
N ARG A 245 15.98 16.94 17.57
CA ARG A 245 14.86 15.99 17.70
C ARG A 245 15.21 14.65 17.04
N LEU A 246 15.76 14.67 15.84
CA LEU A 246 16.17 13.46 15.12
C LEU A 246 17.24 12.69 15.91
N ALA A 247 18.26 13.38 16.43
CA ALA A 247 19.34 12.77 17.19
C ALA A 247 18.88 12.10 18.49
N ARG A 248 17.91 12.71 19.20
CA ARG A 248 17.29 12.05 20.36
C ARG A 248 16.48 10.82 19.99
N LYS A 249 15.83 10.82 18.82
CA LYS A 249 15.03 9.69 18.35
C LYS A 249 15.90 8.55 17.83
N TRP A 250 17.06 8.85 17.25
CA TRP A 250 18.00 7.87 16.69
C TRP A 250 19.44 8.13 17.16
N PRO A 251 19.75 7.97 18.46
CA PRO A 251 21.04 8.37 19.03
C PRO A 251 22.23 7.56 18.50
N ASN A 252 21.99 6.37 17.96
CA ASN A 252 23.04 5.48 17.43
C ASN A 252 23.12 5.47 15.89
N ASP A 253 22.35 6.31 15.21
CA ASP A 253 22.30 6.36 13.75
C ASP A 253 23.26 7.43 13.19
N LYS A 254 24.45 6.99 12.77
CA LYS A 254 25.52 7.87 12.27
C LYS A 254 25.18 8.62 10.97
N GLN A 255 24.13 8.23 10.26
CA GLN A 255 23.69 8.98 9.07
C GLN A 255 22.69 10.09 9.42
N ILE A 256 22.12 10.05 10.63
CA ILE A 256 21.22 11.08 11.14
C ILE A 256 21.97 12.08 12.05
N ASN A 257 23.03 11.62 12.72
CA ASN A 257 23.79 12.38 13.73
C ASN A 257 25.13 12.90 13.23
#